data_AF-A0A497T8U4-F1
#
_entry.id   AF-A0A497T8U4-F1
#
_cell.length_a   1.000
_cell.length_b   1.000
_cell.length_c   1.000
_cell.angle_alpha   90.00
_cell.angle_beta   90.00
_cell.angle_gamma   90.00
#
_symmetry.space_group_name_H-M   'P 1'
#
loop_
_entity.id
_entity.type
_entity.pdbx_description
1 polymer ?
#
loop_
_entity_poly.entity_id
_entity_poly.type
_entity_poly.pdbx_seq_one_letter_code
_entity_poly.pdbx_strand_id
1 'polypeptide(L)'
;MKIPGRIRYFYHLTPKEFFLTENEITLIEAAKERLGAEIPREIDFSDPEKAREMFLNLNKNLLREIALSKGLNLNYKKLEELAQILTRYTGGFGVLELLLADSKIQDVYINSPIGSTPIFVYHQDFEECETNMIPTQADAEAWATRFRLYSGRPLDEANPVLDTELFIPGGRARVAAITRTLSPEGLAFALRRHRERPWTFPLFIKVKMFNPLYAGVMSFIIDGGRSMLIAGGRSSGKTSLLSSIILEIMRRFRIIVQ
;
A
#
# COMPACT_ATOMS: atom_id res chain seq x y z
N MET A 1 5.19 6.56 18.84
CA MET A 1 5.24 6.92 20.28
C MET A 1 5.79 5.74 21.07
N LYS A 2 6.69 5.96 22.04
CA LYS A 2 7.14 4.86 22.91
C LYS A 2 6.13 4.71 24.05
N ILE A 3 5.47 3.56 24.13
CA ILE A 3 4.53 3.27 25.23
C ILE A 3 5.34 2.66 26.38
N PRO A 4 5.24 3.19 27.62
CA PRO A 4 5.89 2.59 28.79
C PRO A 4 5.52 1.11 28.92
N GLY A 5 6.52 0.24 29.08
CA GLY A 5 6.32 -1.20 29.23
C GLY A 5 6.15 -2.00 27.93
N ARG A 6 6.15 -1.36 26.76
CA ARG A 6 6.18 -2.06 25.46
C ARG A 6 7.55 -1.99 24.80
N ILE A 7 7.96 -3.10 24.18
CA ILE A 7 9.25 -3.23 23.47
C ILE A 7 9.21 -2.45 22.15
N ARG A 8 8.07 -2.50 21.45
CA ARG A 8 7.88 -1.87 20.13
C ARG A 8 7.36 -0.44 20.26
N TYR A 9 7.71 0.39 19.27
CA TYR A 9 7.08 1.69 19.11
C TYR A 9 5.62 1.53 18.69
N PHE A 10 4.80 2.52 19.03
CA PHE A 10 3.40 2.57 18.65
C PHE A 10 3.20 3.58 17.51
N TYR A 11 2.69 3.12 16.38
CA TYR A 11 2.33 3.92 15.22
C TYR A 11 0.82 4.21 15.27
N HIS A 12 0.46 5.44 15.62
CA HIS A 12 -0.94 5.83 15.72
C HIS A 12 -1.40 6.52 14.45
N LEU A 13 -2.46 6.01 13.84
CA LEU A 13 -3.10 6.57 12.67
C LEU A 13 -4.56 6.86 12.99
N THR A 14 -4.97 8.11 12.76
CA THR A 14 -6.37 8.56 12.89
C THR A 14 -6.89 8.90 11.50
N PRO A 15 -7.57 7.96 10.82
CA PRO A 15 -8.23 8.21 9.54
C PRO A 15 -9.21 9.38 9.64
N LYS A 16 -9.42 10.11 8.53
CA LYS A 16 -10.38 11.22 8.48
C LYS A 16 -11.80 10.78 8.79
N GLU A 17 -12.09 9.51 8.52
CA GLU A 17 -13.35 8.82 8.79
C GLU A 17 -13.77 8.88 10.26
N PHE A 18 -12.81 8.99 11.19
CA PHE A 18 -13.12 9.13 12.61
C PHE A 18 -13.72 10.50 12.99
N PHE A 19 -13.60 11.50 12.11
CA PHE A 19 -14.14 12.84 12.32
C PHE A 19 -15.46 13.06 11.56
N LEU A 20 -16.06 12.00 11.01
CA LEU A 20 -17.34 12.10 10.32
C LEU A 20 -18.48 12.32 11.30
N THR A 21 -19.47 13.10 10.88
CA THR A 21 -20.71 13.27 11.65
C THR A 21 -21.58 12.02 11.55
N GLU A 22 -22.52 11.84 12.48
CA GLU A 22 -23.45 10.70 12.48
C GLU A 22 -24.24 10.60 11.15
N ASN A 23 -24.67 11.75 10.61
CA ASN A 23 -25.31 11.82 9.29
C ASN A 23 -24.39 11.36 8.15
N GLU A 24 -23.09 11.61 8.23
CA GLU A 24 -22.11 11.18 7.23
C GLU A 24 -21.81 9.68 7.32
N ILE A 25 -21.72 9.16 8.55
CA ILE A 25 -21.51 7.73 8.80
C ILE A 25 -22.70 6.93 8.25
N THR A 26 -23.93 7.32 8.63
CA THR A 26 -25.16 6.67 8.15
C THR A 26 -25.37 6.79 6.64
N LEU A 27 -24.77 7.80 6.00
CA LEU A 27 -24.77 7.93 4.55
C LEU A 27 -23.80 6.94 3.90
N ILE A 28 -22.57 6.83 4.43
CA ILE A 28 -21.56 5.88 3.93
C ILE A 28 -22.02 4.44 4.14
N GLU A 29 -22.62 4.12 5.28
CA GLU A 29 -23.14 2.78 5.56
C GLU A 29 -24.25 2.39 4.58
N ALA A 30 -25.23 3.26 4.37
CA ALA A 30 -26.29 3.04 3.38
C ALA A 30 -25.74 2.87 1.96
N ALA A 31 -24.70 3.65 1.60
CA ALA A 31 -24.05 3.51 0.30
C ALA A 31 -23.28 2.19 0.17
N LYS A 32 -22.58 1.74 1.22
CA LYS A 32 -21.89 0.43 1.25
C LYS A 32 -22.87 -0.72 1.09
N GLU A 33 -24.02 -0.67 1.77
CA GLU A 33 -25.05 -1.70 1.69
C GLU A 33 -25.60 -1.83 0.26
N ARG A 34 -25.91 -0.70 -0.38
CA ARG A 34 -26.42 -0.68 -1.76
C ARG A 34 -25.40 -1.16 -2.78
N LEU A 35 -24.12 -0.79 -2.62
CA LEU A 35 -23.04 -1.31 -3.47
C LEU A 35 -22.80 -2.80 -3.29
N GLY A 36 -22.98 -3.34 -2.08
CA GLY A 36 -22.88 -4.77 -1.82
C GLY A 36 -23.94 -5.59 -2.59
N ALA A 37 -25.12 -5.01 -2.82
CA ALA A 37 -26.20 -5.63 -3.58
C ALA A 37 -26.00 -5.51 -5.10
N GLU A 38 -25.39 -4.42 -5.58
CA GLU A 38 -25.25 -4.10 -7.01
C GLU A 38 -23.79 -3.74 -7.35
N ILE A 39 -22.85 -4.68 -7.20
CA ILE A 39 -21.50 -4.47 -7.72
C ILE A 39 -21.60 -4.47 -9.26
N PRO A 40 -21.22 -3.39 -9.96
CA PRO A 40 -21.32 -3.35 -11.41
C PRO A 40 -20.40 -4.42 -12.02
N ARG A 41 -20.98 -5.30 -12.84
CA ARG A 41 -20.24 -6.36 -13.54
C ARG A 41 -19.26 -5.84 -14.60
N GLU A 42 -19.35 -4.55 -14.91
CA GLU A 42 -18.61 -3.87 -15.97
C GLU A 42 -17.25 -3.32 -15.51
N ILE A 43 -16.89 -3.46 -14.22
CA ILE A 43 -15.61 -2.95 -13.73
C ILE A 43 -14.48 -3.87 -14.20
N ASP A 44 -13.68 -3.35 -15.12
CA ASP A 44 -12.45 -3.99 -15.54
C ASP A 44 -11.34 -3.76 -14.51
N PHE A 45 -10.96 -4.82 -13.80
CA PHE A 45 -9.91 -4.80 -12.78
C PHE A 45 -8.49 -4.93 -13.37
N SER A 46 -8.35 -5.06 -14.69
CA SER A 46 -7.03 -5.12 -15.34
C SER A 46 -6.28 -3.78 -15.28
N ASP A 47 -7.01 -2.67 -15.19
CA ASP A 47 -6.47 -1.32 -15.03
C ASP A 47 -6.92 -0.72 -13.68
N PRO A 48 -6.08 -0.82 -12.62
CA PRO A 48 -6.43 -0.36 -11.28
C PRO A 48 -6.79 1.12 -11.20
N GLU A 49 -6.19 1.98 -12.04
CA GLU A 49 -6.47 3.41 -12.03
C GLU A 49 -7.86 3.68 -12.61
N LYS A 50 -8.18 3.08 -13.76
CA LYS A 50 -9.53 3.20 -14.35
C LYS A 50 -10.60 2.60 -13.45
N ALA A 51 -10.35 1.42 -12.88
CA ALA A 51 -11.28 0.80 -11.94
C ALA A 51 -11.60 1.74 -10.78
N ARG A 52 -10.56 2.35 -10.19
CA ARG A 52 -10.72 3.29 -9.08
C ARG A 52 -11.49 4.55 -9.48
N GLU A 53 -11.25 5.10 -10.66
CA GLU A 53 -11.98 6.26 -11.18
C GLU A 53 -13.47 5.94 -11.39
N MET A 54 -13.79 4.77 -11.94
CA MET A 54 -15.16 4.29 -12.07
C MET A 54 -15.84 4.17 -10.70
N PHE A 55 -15.19 3.54 -9.72
CA PHE A 55 -15.71 3.47 -8.35
C PHE A 55 -15.95 4.86 -7.75
N LEU A 56 -15.03 5.81 -7.95
CA LEU A 56 -15.19 7.17 -7.43
C LEU A 56 -16.42 7.86 -8.00
N ASN A 57 -16.62 7.77 -9.32
CA ASN A 57 -17.77 8.38 -9.99
C ASN A 57 -19.09 7.73 -9.57
N LEU A 58 -19.12 6.39 -9.49
CA LEU A 58 -20.28 5.64 -9.00
C LEU A 58 -20.63 6.02 -7.55
N ASN A 59 -19.64 6.02 -6.67
CA ASN A 59 -19.79 6.37 -5.26
C ASN A 59 -20.30 7.81 -5.08
N LYS A 60 -19.80 8.75 -5.89
CA LYS A 60 -20.24 10.14 -5.87
C LYS A 60 -21.71 10.29 -6.26
N ASN A 61 -22.15 9.57 -7.29
CA ASN A 61 -23.55 9.57 -7.72
C ASN A 61 -24.46 8.94 -6.67
N LEU A 62 -24.06 7.79 -6.13
CA LEU A 62 -24.81 7.07 -5.10
C LEU A 62 -24.97 7.90 -3.82
N LEU A 63 -23.89 8.51 -3.32
CA LEU A 63 -23.93 9.37 -2.15
C LEU A 63 -24.84 10.59 -2.37
N ARG A 64 -24.84 11.17 -3.57
CA ARG A 64 -25.73 12.28 -3.92
C ARG A 64 -27.20 11.86 -3.88
N GLU A 65 -27.54 10.70 -4.45
CA GLU A 65 -28.90 10.18 -4.47
C GLU A 65 -29.42 9.91 -3.04
N ILE A 66 -28.62 9.24 -2.21
CA ILE A 66 -29.00 8.92 -0.83
C ILE A 66 -29.06 10.19 0.03
N ALA A 67 -28.16 11.17 -0.20
CA ALA A 67 -28.21 12.43 0.51
C ALA A 67 -29.51 13.20 0.20
N LEU A 68 -29.91 13.24 -1.07
CA LEU A 68 -31.17 13.87 -1.50
C LEU A 68 -32.39 13.18 -0.88
N SER A 69 -32.43 11.84 -0.84
CA SER A 69 -33.55 11.11 -0.25
C SER A 69 -33.67 11.30 1.27
N LYS A 70 -32.53 11.53 1.96
CA LYS A 70 -32.48 11.86 3.39
C LYS A 70 -32.63 13.36 3.69
N GLY A 71 -32.82 14.20 2.67
CA GLY A 71 -32.93 15.67 2.84
C GLY A 71 -31.63 16.36 3.28
N LEU A 72 -30.48 15.72 3.08
CA LEU A 72 -29.17 16.25 3.44
C LEU A 72 -28.58 17.05 2.27
N ASN A 73 -28.21 18.31 2.52
CA ASN A 73 -27.56 19.13 1.51
C ASN A 73 -26.03 19.10 1.67
N LEU A 74 -25.36 18.28 0.86
CA LEU A 74 -23.91 18.17 0.85
C LEU A 74 -23.30 19.16 -0.14
N ASN A 75 -22.33 19.95 0.32
CA ASN A 75 -21.52 20.75 -0.60
C ASN A 75 -20.62 19.84 -1.46
N TYR A 76 -20.13 20.38 -2.59
CA TYR A 76 -19.31 19.63 -3.53
C TYR A 76 -18.05 19.03 -2.89
N LYS A 77 -17.36 19.80 -2.04
CA LYS A 77 -16.12 19.38 -1.38
C LYS A 77 -16.34 18.21 -0.42
N LYS A 78 -17.46 18.23 0.31
CA LYS A 78 -17.82 17.19 1.28
C LYS A 78 -18.29 15.92 0.58
N LEU A 79 -19.07 16.06 -0.49
CA LEU A 79 -19.44 14.91 -1.34
C LEU A 79 -18.18 14.23 -1.91
N GLU A 80 -17.21 15.01 -2.38
CA GLU A 80 -15.94 14.51 -2.89
C GLU A 80 -15.14 13.76 -1.80
N GLU A 81 -15.06 14.32 -0.59
CA GLU A 81 -14.40 13.69 0.56
C GLU A 81 -15.05 12.34 0.94
N LEU A 82 -16.38 12.32 1.06
CA LEU A 82 -17.12 11.10 1.38
C LEU A 82 -17.00 10.05 0.27
N ALA A 83 -17.01 10.48 -1.00
CA ALA A 83 -16.82 9.58 -2.14
C ALA A 83 -15.41 8.97 -2.14
N GLN A 84 -14.37 9.75 -1.81
CA GLN A 84 -13.00 9.22 -1.68
C GLN A 84 -12.88 8.21 -0.54
N ILE A 85 -13.52 8.48 0.61
CA ILE A 85 -13.59 7.54 1.73
C ILE A 85 -14.29 6.25 1.28
N LEU A 86 -15.48 6.35 0.70
CA LEU A 86 -16.25 5.19 0.25
C LEU A 86 -15.48 4.36 -0.79
N THR A 87 -14.81 5.04 -1.73
CA THR A 87 -13.97 4.42 -2.78
C THR A 87 -12.82 3.62 -2.18
N ARG A 88 -12.16 4.15 -1.13
CA ARG A 88 -11.10 3.46 -0.41
C ARG A 88 -11.54 2.10 0.13
N TYR A 89 -12.79 1.97 0.60
CA TYR A 89 -13.31 0.73 1.18
C TYR A 89 -14.01 -0.19 0.17
N THR A 90 -14.44 0.33 -0.98
CA THR A 90 -15.20 -0.43 -1.99
C THR A 90 -14.32 -0.89 -3.15
N GLY A 91 -13.65 0.04 -3.83
CA GLY A 91 -12.70 -0.24 -4.92
C GLY A 91 -11.23 -0.31 -4.49
N GLY A 92 -10.91 0.22 -3.31
CA GLY A 92 -9.55 0.29 -2.76
C GLY A 92 -9.21 -0.80 -1.74
N PHE A 93 -8.17 -0.55 -0.95
CA PHE A 93 -7.64 -1.49 0.06
C PHE A 93 -7.87 -1.01 1.51
N GLY A 94 -8.82 -0.09 1.72
CA GLY A 94 -9.21 0.37 3.04
C GLY A 94 -8.04 1.04 3.78
N VAL A 95 -7.85 0.61 5.03
CA VAL A 95 -6.79 1.14 5.91
C VAL A 95 -5.37 0.85 5.39
N LEU A 96 -5.17 -0.18 4.54
CA LEU A 96 -3.87 -0.46 3.96
C LEU A 96 -3.37 0.68 3.08
N GLU A 97 -4.27 1.36 2.37
CA GLU A 97 -3.90 2.53 1.57
C GLU A 97 -3.40 3.68 2.44
N LEU A 98 -3.99 3.86 3.64
CA LEU A 98 -3.58 4.90 4.56
C LEU A 98 -2.19 4.63 5.15
N LEU A 99 -1.91 3.37 5.51
CA LEU A 99 -0.60 2.97 5.98
C LEU A 99 0.45 3.11 4.86
N LEU A 100 0.14 2.62 3.66
CA LEU A 100 1.08 2.65 2.55
C LEU A 100 1.24 4.05 1.94
N ALA A 101 0.33 4.99 2.20
CA ALA A 101 0.49 6.39 1.81
C ALA A 101 1.63 7.09 2.58
N ASP A 102 1.97 6.66 3.79
CA ASP A 102 3.10 7.24 4.52
C ASP A 102 4.44 6.83 3.90
N SER A 103 5.14 7.79 3.27
CA SER A 103 6.52 7.69 2.73
C SER A 103 7.54 6.97 3.62
N LYS A 104 7.34 6.95 4.94
CA LYS A 104 8.27 6.35 5.90
C LYS A 104 7.97 4.89 6.24
N ILE A 105 6.78 4.39 5.91
CA ILE A 105 6.45 2.97 6.06
C ILE A 105 7.08 2.18 4.91
N GLN A 106 7.87 1.16 5.26
CA GLN A 106 8.55 0.26 4.33
C GLN A 106 7.82 -1.05 4.17
N ASP A 107 7.45 -1.66 5.30
CA ASP A 107 6.76 -2.94 5.32
C ASP A 107 5.50 -2.86 6.21
N VAL A 108 4.46 -3.61 5.85
CA VAL A 108 3.22 -3.78 6.61
C VAL A 108 2.97 -5.27 6.75
N TYR A 109 2.77 -5.73 7.98
CA TYR A 109 2.54 -7.14 8.30
C TYR A 109 1.19 -7.30 8.99
N ILE A 110 0.44 -8.28 8.51
CA ILE A 110 -0.86 -8.65 9.04
C ILE A 110 -0.77 -10.14 9.34
N ASN A 111 -0.68 -10.45 10.63
CA ASN A 111 -0.47 -11.81 11.09
C ASN A 111 -1.80 -12.50 11.34
N SER A 112 -1.78 -13.81 11.20
CA SER A 112 -2.86 -14.67 11.64
C SER A 112 -2.70 -15.00 13.15
N PRO A 113 -3.78 -15.17 13.93
CA PRO A 113 -5.18 -15.04 13.55
C PRO A 113 -5.62 -13.57 13.39
N ILE A 114 -6.35 -13.30 12.31
CA ILE A 114 -6.95 -12.00 12.03
C ILE A 114 -7.94 -11.63 13.13
N GLY A 115 -8.03 -10.35 13.49
CA GLY A 115 -8.90 -9.87 14.57
C GLY A 115 -8.33 -10.03 15.98
N SER A 116 -7.26 -10.82 16.15
CA SER A 116 -6.61 -11.01 17.47
C SER A 116 -5.34 -10.18 17.65
N THR A 117 -4.71 -9.78 16.55
CA THR A 117 -3.48 -8.99 16.58
C THR A 117 -3.62 -7.73 15.73
N PRO A 118 -2.98 -6.62 16.14
CA PRO A 118 -2.97 -5.41 15.33
C PRO A 118 -2.09 -5.58 14.09
N ILE A 119 -2.25 -4.67 13.15
CA ILE A 119 -1.33 -4.52 12.02
C ILE A 119 0.02 -4.05 12.57
N PHE A 120 1.12 -4.65 12.10
CA PHE A 120 2.48 -4.21 12.38
C PHE A 120 3.05 -3.49 11.17
N VAL A 121 3.91 -2.51 11.40
CA VAL A 121 4.60 -1.78 10.32
C VAL A 121 6.08 -1.67 10.62
N TYR A 122 6.90 -1.71 9.58
CA TYR A 122 8.31 -1.35 9.67
C TYR A 122 8.48 0.10 9.22
N HIS A 123 8.74 0.99 10.17
CA HIS A 123 8.91 2.42 9.93
C HIS A 123 10.40 2.76 9.78
N GLN A 124 10.76 3.56 8.78
CA GLN A 124 12.15 3.89 8.46
C GLN A 124 12.96 4.41 9.66
N ASP A 125 12.34 5.22 10.52
CA ASP A 125 13.02 5.86 11.66
C ASP A 125 12.83 5.11 12.99
N PHE A 126 11.85 4.21 13.10
CA PHE A 126 11.41 3.60 14.36
C PHE A 126 11.36 2.07 14.33
N GLU A 127 11.80 1.46 13.23
CA GLU A 127 11.80 0.02 13.00
C GLU A 127 10.41 -0.60 13.20
N GLU A 128 10.33 -1.76 13.84
CA GLU A 128 9.06 -2.45 14.09
C GLU A 128 8.16 -1.64 15.03
N CYS A 129 7.00 -1.25 14.50
CA CYS A 129 5.96 -0.55 15.21
C CYS A 129 4.66 -1.39 15.23
N GLU A 130 3.94 -1.30 16.34
CA GLU A 130 2.57 -1.80 16.47
C GLU A 130 1.59 -0.66 16.16
N THR A 131 0.51 -0.94 15.41
CA THR A 131 -0.50 0.08 15.10
C THR A 131 -1.71 0.03 16.04
N ASN A 132 -2.55 1.06 15.99
CA ASN A 132 -3.86 1.08 16.65
C ASN A 132 -4.97 0.34 15.86
N MET A 133 -4.63 -0.41 14.82
CA MET A 133 -5.59 -1.01 13.89
C MET A 133 -5.60 -2.52 14.04
N ILE A 134 -6.77 -3.08 14.35
CA ILE A 134 -7.01 -4.52 14.37
C ILE A 134 -7.95 -4.83 13.19
N PRO A 135 -7.49 -5.57 12.17
CA PRO A 135 -8.31 -5.88 11.01
C PRO A 135 -9.36 -6.94 11.35
N THR A 136 -10.54 -6.82 10.77
CA THR A 136 -11.58 -7.84 10.89
C THR A 136 -11.34 -8.97 9.88
N GLN A 137 -11.97 -10.12 10.11
CA GLN A 137 -11.96 -11.23 9.16
C GLN A 137 -12.54 -10.81 7.79
N ALA A 138 -13.58 -9.99 7.79
CA ALA A 138 -14.18 -9.45 6.58
C ALA A 138 -13.21 -8.53 5.81
N ASP A 139 -12.40 -7.72 6.51
CA ASP A 139 -11.36 -6.90 5.87
C ASP A 139 -10.32 -7.79 5.17
N ALA A 140 -9.83 -8.83 5.86
CA ALA A 140 -8.86 -9.76 5.33
C ALA A 140 -9.38 -10.51 4.08
N GLU A 141 -10.63 -10.96 4.11
CA GLU A 141 -11.27 -11.64 2.97
C GLU A 141 -11.51 -10.69 1.79
N ALA A 142 -11.89 -9.44 2.07
CA ALA A 142 -12.02 -8.40 1.05
C ALA A 142 -10.67 -8.10 0.39
N TRP A 143 -9.58 -8.00 1.17
CA TRP A 143 -8.22 -7.83 0.63
C TRP A 143 -7.79 -9.04 -0.21
N ALA A 144 -7.93 -10.25 0.30
CA ALA A 144 -7.60 -11.48 -0.43
C ALA A 144 -8.36 -11.57 -1.75
N THR A 145 -9.65 -11.26 -1.75
CA THR A 145 -10.48 -11.24 -2.96
C THR A 145 -9.99 -10.22 -3.97
N ARG A 146 -9.68 -8.99 -3.54
CA ARG A 146 -9.13 -7.96 -4.43
C ARG A 146 -7.76 -8.35 -4.97
N PHE A 147 -6.87 -8.91 -4.15
CA PHE A 147 -5.56 -9.36 -4.62
C PHE A 147 -5.69 -10.47 -5.68
N ARG A 148 -6.65 -11.39 -5.54
CA ARG A 148 -6.96 -12.38 -6.60
C ARG A 148 -7.43 -11.71 -7.89
N LEU A 149 -8.37 -10.77 -7.79
CA LEU A 149 -8.91 -10.04 -8.95
C LEU A 149 -7.84 -9.26 -9.69
N TYR A 150 -7.03 -8.47 -8.99
CA TYR A 150 -5.98 -7.66 -9.60
C TYR A 150 -4.80 -8.47 -10.13
N SER A 151 -4.46 -9.59 -9.49
CA SER A 151 -3.36 -10.46 -9.95
C SER A 151 -3.75 -11.42 -11.06
N GLY A 152 -5.06 -11.70 -11.22
CA GLY A 152 -5.57 -12.78 -12.06
C GLY A 152 -5.14 -14.17 -11.59
N ARG A 153 -4.66 -14.30 -10.34
CA ARG A 153 -4.15 -15.56 -9.77
C ARG A 153 -5.06 -16.07 -8.66
N PRO A 154 -5.20 -17.40 -8.52
CA PRO A 154 -5.94 -17.98 -7.42
C PRO A 154 -5.22 -17.79 -6.08
N LEU A 155 -6.00 -17.79 -5.00
CA LEU A 155 -5.54 -17.88 -3.62
C LEU A 155 -6.57 -18.76 -2.89
N ASP A 156 -6.25 -20.04 -2.79
CA ASP A 156 -7.10 -21.11 -2.28
C ASP A 156 -6.24 -22.19 -1.59
N GLU A 157 -6.81 -23.35 -1.26
CA GLU A 157 -6.06 -24.42 -0.58
C GLU A 157 -5.01 -25.09 -1.49
N ALA A 158 -5.27 -25.16 -2.79
CA ALA A 158 -4.35 -25.73 -3.78
C ALA A 158 -3.23 -24.74 -4.15
N ASN A 159 -3.52 -23.44 -4.09
CA ASN A 159 -2.60 -22.34 -4.36
C ASN A 159 -2.52 -21.44 -3.12
N PRO A 160 -1.81 -21.85 -2.06
CA PRO A 160 -1.85 -21.18 -0.76
C PRO A 160 -0.98 -19.92 -0.67
N VAL A 161 -0.33 -19.51 -1.77
CA VAL A 161 0.53 -18.33 -1.85
C VAL A 161 0.11 -17.48 -3.04
N LEU A 162 -0.03 -16.18 -2.82
CA LEU A 162 -0.23 -15.19 -3.88
C LEU A 162 0.79 -14.08 -3.72
N ASP A 163 1.63 -13.92 -4.73
CA ASP A 163 2.52 -12.77 -4.93
C ASP A 163 1.91 -11.86 -6.00
N THR A 164 1.68 -10.60 -5.66
CA THR A 164 1.19 -9.57 -6.60
C THR A 164 1.81 -8.21 -6.33
N GLU A 165 1.66 -7.29 -7.27
CA GLU A 165 1.91 -5.86 -7.07
C GLU A 165 0.57 -5.15 -6.80
N LEU A 166 0.62 -4.19 -5.90
CA LEU A 166 -0.48 -3.38 -5.43
C LEU A 166 -0.22 -1.94 -5.87
N PHE A 167 -1.13 -1.38 -6.65
CA PHE A 167 -1.11 0.03 -7.04
C PHE A 167 -2.03 0.83 -6.13
N ILE A 168 -1.50 1.88 -5.53
CA ILE A 168 -2.22 2.78 -4.63
C ILE A 168 -1.96 4.22 -5.03
N PRO A 169 -2.86 5.15 -4.68
CA PRO A 169 -2.55 6.57 -4.82
C PRO A 169 -1.27 6.92 -4.03
N GLY A 170 -0.23 7.40 -4.71
CA GLY A 170 1.06 7.71 -4.08
C GLY A 170 2.00 6.51 -3.87
N GLY A 171 1.89 5.47 -4.72
CA GLY A 171 2.96 4.50 -4.88
C GLY A 171 2.50 3.10 -5.26
N ARG A 172 3.40 2.14 -5.05
CA ARG A 172 3.15 0.73 -5.29
C ARG A 172 3.78 -0.12 -4.19
N ALA A 173 3.21 -1.27 -3.92
CA ALA A 173 3.71 -2.21 -2.94
C ALA A 173 3.67 -3.63 -3.50
N ARG A 174 4.70 -4.44 -3.22
CA ARG A 174 4.60 -5.88 -3.43
C ARG A 174 3.81 -6.49 -2.29
N VAL A 175 2.90 -7.38 -2.59
CA VAL A 175 2.07 -8.09 -1.63
C VAL A 175 2.37 -9.58 -1.74
N ALA A 176 2.61 -10.19 -0.59
CA ALA A 176 2.59 -11.63 -0.41
C ALA A 176 1.42 -11.97 0.52
N ALA A 177 0.49 -12.79 0.05
CA ALA A 177 -0.63 -13.31 0.81
C ALA A 177 -0.49 -14.83 0.94
N ILE A 178 -0.79 -15.36 2.13
CA ILE A 178 -0.80 -16.81 2.38
C ILE A 178 -2.11 -17.24 3.03
N THR A 179 -2.52 -18.49 2.77
CA THR A 179 -3.74 -19.10 3.34
C THR A 179 -3.41 -20.14 4.41
N ARG A 180 -4.47 -20.78 4.93
CA ARG A 180 -4.43 -21.71 6.05
C ARG A 180 -3.40 -22.84 5.91
N THR A 181 -3.17 -23.31 4.69
CA THR A 181 -2.20 -24.38 4.41
C THR A 181 -0.78 -24.04 4.87
N LEU A 182 -0.41 -22.75 4.87
CA LEU A 182 0.90 -22.27 5.29
C LEU A 182 0.87 -21.44 6.57
N SER A 183 -0.30 -20.93 6.96
CA SER A 183 -0.52 -20.23 8.22
C SER A 183 -1.68 -20.89 8.96
N PRO A 184 -1.44 -21.72 10.00
CA PRO A 184 -2.47 -22.58 10.60
C PRO A 184 -3.78 -21.88 11.00
N GLU A 185 -3.66 -20.60 11.35
CA GLU A 185 -4.73 -19.73 11.85
C GLU A 185 -5.51 -18.99 10.74
N GLY A 186 -5.13 -19.12 9.46
CA GLY A 186 -5.87 -18.58 8.31
C GLY A 186 -5.05 -17.64 7.42
N LEU A 187 -5.64 -16.50 7.03
CA LEU A 187 -4.99 -15.54 6.14
C LEU A 187 -3.89 -14.76 6.86
N ALA A 188 -2.79 -14.51 6.16
CA ALA A 188 -1.76 -13.57 6.57
C ALA A 188 -1.20 -12.81 5.36
N PHE A 189 -0.74 -11.58 5.59
CA PHE A 189 -0.26 -10.69 4.53
C PHE A 189 1.04 -10.02 4.93
N ALA A 190 1.95 -9.90 3.96
CA ALA A 190 3.13 -9.06 4.04
C ALA A 190 3.17 -8.14 2.82
N LEU A 191 3.15 -6.83 3.07
CA LEU A 191 3.20 -5.81 2.03
C LEU A 191 4.51 -5.06 2.16
N ARG A 192 5.27 -4.94 1.07
CA ARG A 192 6.51 -4.19 0.99
C ARG A 192 6.37 -3.04 0.02
N ARG A 193 6.43 -1.83 0.53
CA ARG A 193 6.31 -0.62 -0.29
C ARG A 193 7.57 -0.40 -1.12
N HIS A 194 7.35 -0.09 -2.40
CA HIS A 194 8.40 0.47 -3.24
C HIS A 194 8.59 1.93 -2.91
N ARG A 195 9.84 2.33 -2.74
CA ARG A 195 10.21 3.73 -2.55
C ARG A 195 9.91 4.49 -3.85
N GLU A 196 9.07 5.53 -3.77
CA GLU A 196 8.73 6.36 -4.94
C GLU A 196 9.96 7.09 -5.50
N ARG A 197 10.83 7.59 -4.61
CA ARG A 197 12.05 8.32 -4.97
C ARG A 197 13.25 7.37 -4.91
N PRO A 198 13.86 7.02 -6.05
CA PRO A 198 14.99 6.11 -6.06
C PRO A 198 16.17 6.71 -5.27
N TRP A 199 17.03 5.82 -4.78
CA TRP A 199 18.30 6.27 -4.21
C TRP A 199 19.19 6.82 -5.32
N THR A 200 19.87 7.93 -5.03
CA THR A 200 20.83 8.58 -5.93
C THR A 200 22.14 8.79 -5.19
N PHE A 201 23.24 8.96 -5.90
CA PHE A 201 24.54 9.25 -5.28
C PHE A 201 24.49 10.47 -4.35
N PRO A 202 23.88 11.62 -4.73
CA PRO A 202 23.69 12.74 -3.81
C PRO A 202 22.91 12.38 -2.53
N LEU A 203 21.90 11.52 -2.64
CA LEU A 203 21.12 11.09 -1.47
C LEU A 203 21.95 10.20 -0.54
N PHE A 204 22.76 9.28 -1.09
CA PHE A 204 23.68 8.46 -0.31
C PHE A 204 24.76 9.28 0.40
N ILE A 205 25.28 10.31 -0.26
CA ILE A 205 26.21 11.27 0.36
C ILE A 205 25.51 12.01 1.50
N LYS A 206 24.27 12.46 1.29
CA LYS A 206 23.49 13.17 2.32
C LYS A 206 23.26 12.33 3.57
N VAL A 207 22.98 11.02 3.41
CA VAL A 207 22.84 10.08 4.53
C VAL A 207 24.17 9.50 5.02
N LYS A 208 25.29 10.00 4.49
CA LYS A 208 26.66 9.61 4.86
C LYS A 208 26.96 8.12 4.67
N MET A 209 26.29 7.46 3.71
CA MET A 209 26.60 6.07 3.36
C MET A 209 27.96 5.96 2.66
N PHE A 210 28.30 6.94 1.83
CA PHE A 210 29.63 7.13 1.26
C PHE A 210 29.91 8.61 1.03
N ASN A 211 31.18 8.97 0.80
CA ASN A 211 31.60 10.35 0.57
C ASN A 211 31.56 10.72 -0.93
N PRO A 212 31.68 12.02 -1.28
CA PRO A 212 31.69 12.45 -2.68
C PRO A 212 32.83 11.84 -3.52
N LEU A 213 33.97 11.53 -2.91
CA LEU A 213 35.09 10.90 -3.60
C LEU A 213 34.72 9.49 -4.10
N TYR A 214 34.12 8.67 -3.25
CA TYR A 214 33.61 7.36 -3.64
C TYR A 214 32.60 7.46 -4.78
N ALA A 215 31.66 8.41 -4.67
CA ALA A 215 30.66 8.64 -5.72
C ALA A 215 31.30 9.01 -7.07
N GLY A 216 32.32 9.88 -7.05
CA GLY A 216 33.06 10.27 -8.26
C GLY A 216 33.82 9.10 -8.88
N VAL A 217 34.51 8.30 -8.07
CA VAL A 217 35.22 7.10 -8.54
C VAL A 217 34.24 6.08 -9.13
N MET A 218 33.11 5.84 -8.47
CA MET A 218 32.09 4.92 -8.99
C MET A 218 31.50 5.43 -10.30
N SER A 219 31.20 6.73 -10.41
CA SER A 219 30.70 7.34 -11.66
C SER A 219 31.69 7.15 -12.81
N PHE A 220 32.99 7.35 -12.56
CA PHE A 220 34.04 7.10 -13.54
C PHE A 220 34.12 5.64 -13.99
N ILE A 221 33.98 4.68 -13.05
CA ILE A 221 33.96 3.24 -13.37
C ILE A 221 32.71 2.88 -14.21
N ILE A 222 31.56 3.48 -13.89
CA ILE A 222 30.30 3.29 -14.62
C ILE A 222 30.41 3.84 -16.05
N ASP A 223 30.94 5.05 -16.21
CA ASP A 223 31.21 5.66 -17.52
C ASP A 223 32.17 4.82 -18.36
N GLY A 224 33.13 4.15 -17.70
CA GLY A 224 34.04 3.19 -18.31
C GLY A 224 33.40 1.85 -18.71
N GLY A 225 32.09 1.64 -18.49
CA GLY A 225 31.35 0.46 -18.89
C GLY A 225 31.79 -0.83 -18.20
N ARG A 226 32.32 -0.74 -16.97
CA ARG A 226 32.86 -1.90 -16.25
C ARG A 226 31.75 -2.72 -15.60
N SER A 227 31.88 -4.04 -15.66
CA SER A 227 31.01 -4.97 -14.95
C SER A 227 31.23 -4.89 -13.44
N MET A 228 30.14 -4.81 -12.67
CA MET A 228 30.18 -4.72 -11.21
C MET A 228 29.14 -5.66 -10.59
N LEU A 229 29.49 -6.24 -9.44
CA LEU A 229 28.59 -7.03 -8.61
C LEU A 229 28.40 -6.35 -7.26
N ILE A 230 27.16 -6.06 -6.88
CA ILE A 230 26.83 -5.49 -5.57
C ILE A 230 26.46 -6.63 -4.60
N ALA A 231 27.35 -6.93 -3.66
CA ALA A 231 27.20 -7.99 -2.68
C ALA A 231 27.04 -7.45 -1.24
N GLY A 232 26.52 -8.28 -0.32
CA GLY A 232 26.22 -7.89 1.06
C GLY A 232 25.07 -8.70 1.69
N GLY A 233 24.87 -8.56 3.01
CA GLY A 233 23.85 -9.27 3.78
C GLY A 233 22.40 -8.85 3.47
N ARG A 234 21.42 -9.57 4.03
CA ARG A 234 19.99 -9.19 3.90
C ARG A 234 19.79 -7.76 4.45
N SER A 235 18.98 -6.96 3.77
CA SER A 235 18.71 -5.55 4.11
C SER A 235 19.91 -4.59 4.09
N SER A 236 21.08 -4.97 3.55
CA SER A 236 22.27 -4.09 3.53
C SER A 236 22.24 -2.97 2.47
N GLY A 237 21.10 -2.73 1.81
CA GLY A 237 20.96 -1.69 0.79
C GLY A 237 21.47 -2.03 -0.61
N LYS A 238 21.76 -3.31 -0.93
CA LYS A 238 22.27 -3.73 -2.26
C LYS A 238 21.42 -3.25 -3.43
N THR A 239 20.12 -3.54 -3.40
CA THR A 239 19.19 -3.18 -4.47
C THR A 239 19.06 -1.66 -4.60
N SER A 240 19.14 -0.93 -3.47
CA SER A 240 19.16 0.53 -3.46
C SER A 240 20.40 1.10 -4.14
N LEU A 241 21.58 0.55 -3.85
CA LEU A 241 22.83 0.98 -4.48
C LEU A 241 22.84 0.62 -5.96
N LEU A 242 22.45 -0.61 -6.34
CA LEU A 242 22.35 -1.03 -7.73
C LEU A 242 21.39 -0.11 -8.52
N SER A 243 20.23 0.19 -7.97
CA SER A 243 19.27 1.11 -8.61
C SER A 243 19.85 2.51 -8.81
N SER A 244 20.66 3.01 -7.87
CA SER A 244 21.33 4.31 -8.02
C SER A 244 22.42 4.29 -9.09
N ILE A 245 23.16 3.19 -9.21
CA ILE A 245 24.20 3.01 -10.22
C ILE A 245 23.59 3.01 -11.63
N ILE A 246 22.43 2.35 -11.80
CA ILE A 246 21.71 2.34 -13.06
C ILE A 246 21.34 3.76 -13.51
N LEU A 247 21.07 4.68 -12.59
CA LEU A 247 20.75 6.09 -12.90
C LEU A 247 21.97 6.90 -13.37
N GLU A 248 23.20 6.49 -13.01
CA GLU A 248 24.44 7.12 -13.47
C GLU A 248 24.83 6.67 -14.90
N ILE A 249 24.21 5.62 -15.44
CA ILE A 249 24.49 5.17 -16.80
C ILE A 249 24.01 6.22 -17.82
N MET A 250 24.91 6.63 -18.72
CA MET A 250 24.59 7.60 -19.78
C MET A 250 23.40 7.14 -20.63
N ARG A 251 22.44 8.06 -20.84
CA ARG A 251 21.17 7.81 -21.56
C ARG A 251 21.28 7.24 -22.98
N ARG A 252 22.46 7.35 -23.61
CA ARG A 252 22.74 6.78 -24.94
C ARG A 252 22.80 5.24 -24.93
N PHE A 253 23.01 4.63 -23.76
CA PHE A 253 23.08 3.19 -23.63
C PHE A 253 21.69 2.59 -23.45
N ARG A 254 21.46 1.46 -24.12
CA ARG A 254 20.28 0.64 -23.90
C ARG A 254 20.47 -0.19 -22.63
N ILE A 255 19.52 -0.10 -21.71
CA ILE A 255 19.51 -0.88 -20.47
C ILE A 255 18.46 -1.97 -20.60
N ILE A 256 18.83 -3.20 -20.27
CA ILE A 256 17.92 -4.36 -20.22
C ILE A 256 17.93 -4.84 -18.78
N VAL A 257 16.75 -4.89 -18.16
CA VAL A 257 16.57 -5.40 -16.79
C VAL A 257 15.77 -6.69 -16.92
N GLN A 258 16.29 -7.78 -16.35
CA GLN A 258 15.63 -9.08 -16.25
C GLN A 258 15.14 -9.32 -14.83
#